data_AF-A0A532DUF4-F1
#
_entry.id   AF-A0A532DUF4-F1
#
_cell.length_a   1.000
_cell.length_b   1.000
_cell.length_c   1.000
_cell.angle_alpha   90.00
_cell.angle_beta   90.00
_cell.angle_gamma   90.00
#
_symmetry.space_group_name_H-M   'P 1'
#
loop_
_entity.id
_entity.type
_entity.pdbx_description
1 polymer ?
#
loop_
_entity_poly.entity_id
_entity_poly.type
_entity_poly.pdbx_seq_one_letter_code
_entity_poly.pdbx_strand_id
1 'polypeptide(L)'
;MSPGQWGQVAWFGFLIACLGSLVVTRAARADVTLAFSTFYVGLLLVRAQWLGDPLTIPLHQIESGTLLIFSFFMISDSKTTPDSRTGRIVYALLVALTALSVQFHFFKPNGPLWGLIVCSPLVPLLDRLFPGTRYSWSEPTTDHTLLSLAMSLSLQPQRRSS
;
A
#
# COMPACT_ATOMS: atom_id res chain seq x y z
N MET A 1 -30.43 11.29 22.79
CA MET A 1 -29.25 11.44 21.92
C MET A 1 -28.19 12.17 22.74
N SER A 2 -27.17 11.46 23.24
CA SER A 2 -26.16 12.09 24.10
C SER A 2 -25.14 12.87 23.24
N PRO A 3 -24.56 13.98 23.73
CA PRO A 3 -23.59 14.79 22.99
C PRO A 3 -22.38 14.00 22.45
N GLY A 4 -22.03 12.85 23.05
CA GLY A 4 -20.94 11.98 22.61
C GLY A 4 -21.21 11.21 21.30
N GLN A 5 -22.47 10.95 20.93
CA GLN A 5 -22.79 10.19 19.70
C GLN A 5 -22.49 10.97 18.41
N TRP A 6 -22.58 12.29 18.45
CA TRP A 6 -22.33 13.14 17.28
C TRP A 6 -20.84 13.21 16.91
N GLY A 7 -19.96 13.22 17.91
CA GLY A 7 -18.51 13.19 17.71
C GLY A 7 -18.05 11.86 17.10
N GLN A 8 -18.60 10.75 17.58
CA GLN A 8 -18.22 9.42 17.08
C GLN A 8 -18.67 9.21 15.62
N VAL A 9 -19.89 9.60 15.27
CA VAL A 9 -20.40 9.48 13.89
C VAL A 9 -19.63 10.39 12.92
N ALA A 10 -19.34 11.62 13.30
CA ALA A 10 -18.56 12.55 12.47
C ALA A 10 -17.12 12.06 12.27
N TRP A 11 -16.50 11.51 13.32
CA TRP A 11 -15.19 10.87 13.25
C TRP A 11 -15.18 9.67 12.31
N PHE A 12 -16.18 8.79 12.39
CA PHE A 12 -16.33 7.66 11.47
C PHE A 12 -16.52 8.08 10.02
N GLY A 13 -17.37 9.08 9.78
CA GLY A 13 -17.59 9.63 8.44
C GLY A 13 -16.29 10.18 7.85
N PHE A 14 -15.50 10.90 8.65
CA PHE A 14 -14.20 11.41 8.25
C PHE A 14 -13.18 10.29 7.99
N LEU A 15 -13.10 9.27 8.85
CA LEU A 15 -12.23 8.11 8.65
C LEU A 15 -12.56 7.37 7.36
N ILE A 16 -13.84 7.09 7.10
CA ILE A 16 -14.29 6.40 5.88
C ILE A 16 -14.02 7.27 4.65
N ALA A 17 -14.23 8.58 4.73
CA ALA A 17 -13.94 9.49 3.63
C ALA A 17 -12.43 9.58 3.35
N CYS A 18 -11.58 9.68 4.37
CA CYS A 18 -10.13 9.70 4.21
C CYS A 18 -9.59 8.35 3.71
N LEU A 19 -10.02 7.23 4.28
CA LEU A 19 -9.65 5.89 3.83
C LEU A 19 -10.13 5.64 2.40
N GLY A 20 -11.40 5.94 2.11
CA GLY A 20 -11.98 5.79 0.77
C GLY A 20 -11.27 6.67 -0.26
N SER A 21 -10.97 7.92 0.07
CA SER A 21 -10.25 8.85 -0.82
C SER A 21 -8.79 8.43 -1.03
N LEU A 22 -8.12 7.91 -0.01
CA LEU A 22 -6.77 7.33 -0.11
C LEU A 22 -6.73 6.08 -1.00
N VAL A 23 -7.73 5.20 -0.86
CA VAL A 23 -7.87 3.99 -1.66
C VAL A 23 -8.10 4.33 -3.13
N VAL A 24 -8.97 5.30 -3.40
CA VAL A 24 -9.34 5.71 -4.77
C VAL A 24 -8.20 6.44 -5.49
N THR A 25 -7.41 7.27 -4.78
CA THR A 25 -6.42 8.15 -5.45
C THR A 25 -5.08 7.47 -5.75
N ARG A 26 -4.73 6.35 -5.10
CA ARG A 26 -3.40 5.73 -5.23
C ARG A 26 -3.42 4.20 -5.22
N ALA A 27 -4.41 3.56 -5.85
CA ALA A 27 -4.59 2.10 -5.88
C ALA A 27 -3.29 1.29 -6.13
N ALA A 28 -2.46 1.68 -7.10
CA ALA A 28 -1.20 0.95 -7.41
C ALA A 28 -0.11 1.00 -6.32
N ARG A 29 -0.23 1.90 -5.32
CA ARG A 29 0.67 2.00 -4.15
C ARG A 29 -0.05 1.73 -2.83
N ALA A 30 -1.38 1.77 -2.81
CA ALA A 30 -2.21 1.44 -1.66
C ALA A 30 -2.37 -0.09 -1.46
N ASP A 31 -1.97 -0.92 -2.43
CA ASP A 31 -2.11 -2.38 -2.39
C ASP A 31 -1.60 -3.02 -1.08
N VAL A 32 -0.40 -2.64 -0.59
CA VAL A 32 0.18 -3.20 0.65
C VAL A 32 -0.63 -2.76 1.86
N THR A 33 -0.93 -1.46 1.94
CA THR A 33 -1.67 -0.86 3.05
C THR A 33 -3.08 -1.44 3.16
N LEU A 34 -3.75 -1.63 2.02
CA LEU A 34 -5.07 -2.25 1.93
C LEU A 34 -5.03 -3.73 2.28
N ALA A 35 -4.06 -4.47 1.75
CA ALA A 35 -3.89 -5.88 2.09
C ALA A 35 -3.67 -6.03 3.59
N PHE A 36 -2.77 -5.22 4.18
CA PHE A 36 -2.51 -5.25 5.62
C PHE A 36 -3.78 -4.91 6.40
N SER A 37 -4.47 -3.83 6.04
CA SER A 37 -5.67 -3.39 6.75
C SER A 37 -6.75 -4.47 6.72
N THR A 38 -6.96 -5.09 5.56
CA THR A 38 -7.94 -6.17 5.38
C THR A 38 -7.56 -7.40 6.20
N PHE A 39 -6.31 -7.83 6.18
CA PHE A 39 -5.85 -8.96 6.99
C PHE A 39 -5.91 -8.67 8.49
N TYR A 40 -5.48 -7.49 8.91
CA TYR A 40 -5.47 -7.09 10.31
C TYR A 40 -6.88 -7.00 10.90
N VAL A 41 -7.78 -6.30 10.20
CA VAL A 41 -9.20 -6.22 10.59
C VAL A 41 -9.86 -7.60 10.54
N GLY A 42 -9.62 -8.36 9.47
CA GLY A 42 -10.16 -9.70 9.30
C GLY A 42 -9.74 -10.64 10.43
N LEU A 43 -8.45 -10.69 10.77
CA LEU A 43 -7.98 -11.52 11.88
C LEU A 43 -8.47 -11.03 13.25
N LEU A 44 -8.60 -9.72 13.47
CA LEU A 44 -9.20 -9.18 14.70
C LEU A 44 -10.65 -9.67 14.86
N LEU A 45 -11.44 -9.61 13.79
CA LEU A 45 -12.83 -10.06 13.79
C LEU A 45 -12.93 -11.58 13.98
N VAL A 46 -12.11 -12.36 13.25
CA VAL A 46 -12.06 -13.82 13.40
C VAL A 46 -11.71 -14.20 14.84
N ARG A 47 -10.71 -13.55 15.44
CA ARG A 47 -10.31 -13.81 16.83
C ARG A 47 -11.41 -13.41 17.82
N ALA A 48 -12.07 -12.27 17.62
CA ALA A 48 -13.17 -11.85 18.48
C ALA A 48 -14.36 -12.83 18.40
N GLN A 49 -14.71 -13.30 17.21
CA GLN A 49 -15.74 -14.33 17.02
C GLN A 49 -15.34 -15.66 17.66
N TRP A 50 -14.06 -16.04 17.58
CA TRP A 50 -13.57 -17.31 18.11
C TRP A 50 -13.49 -17.33 19.63
N LEU A 51 -13.11 -16.22 20.27
CA LEU A 51 -13.10 -16.08 21.74
C LEU A 51 -14.48 -15.74 22.32
N GLY A 52 -15.45 -15.36 21.48
CA GLY A 52 -16.75 -14.83 21.93
C GLY A 52 -16.65 -13.43 22.55
N ASP A 53 -15.59 -12.69 22.20
CA ASP A 53 -15.36 -11.34 22.71
C ASP A 53 -16.38 -10.35 22.13
N PRO A 54 -16.84 -9.36 22.91
CA PRO A 54 -17.72 -8.33 22.41
C PRO A 54 -17.03 -7.53 21.30
N LEU A 55 -17.76 -7.27 20.21
CA LEU A 55 -17.25 -6.55 19.02
C LEU A 55 -16.78 -5.12 19.32
N THR A 56 -17.07 -4.59 20.50
CA THR A 56 -16.54 -3.31 21.00
C THR A 56 -15.01 -3.33 21.15
N ILE A 57 -14.43 -4.48 21.49
CA ILE A 57 -12.97 -4.64 21.64
C ILE A 57 -12.26 -4.46 20.29
N PRO A 58 -12.56 -5.24 19.23
CA PRO A 58 -11.94 -5.03 17.93
C PRO A 58 -12.28 -3.67 17.32
N LEU A 59 -13.50 -3.14 17.52
CA LEU A 59 -13.86 -1.80 17.03
C LEU A 59 -12.94 -0.72 17.60
N HIS A 60 -12.70 -0.71 18.91
CA HIS A 60 -11.79 0.25 19.53
C HIS A 60 -10.34 0.10 19.03
N GLN A 61 -9.92 -1.12 18.67
CA GLN A 61 -8.58 -1.35 18.11
C GLN A 61 -8.48 -0.85 16.66
N ILE A 62 -9.58 -0.91 15.90
CA ILE A 62 -9.65 -0.37 14.53
C ILE A 62 -9.65 1.17 14.56
N GLU A 63 -10.27 1.78 15.57
CA GLU A 63 -10.25 3.24 15.80
C GLU A 63 -8.89 3.78 16.27
N SER A 64 -7.88 2.91 16.45
CA SER A 64 -6.56 3.31 16.92
C SER A 64 -5.86 4.27 15.95
N GLY A 65 -5.42 5.42 16.47
CA GLY A 65 -4.57 6.36 15.73
C GLY A 65 -3.26 5.74 15.23
N THR A 66 -2.82 4.63 15.83
CA THR A 66 -1.66 3.86 15.37
C THR A 66 -1.89 3.24 14.00
N LEU A 67 -3.08 2.69 13.73
CA LEU A 67 -3.41 2.14 12.40
C LEU A 67 -3.40 3.23 11.34
N LEU A 68 -3.89 4.43 11.69
CA LEU A 68 -3.95 5.57 10.80
C LEU A 68 -2.54 6.11 10.47
N ILE A 69 -1.70 6.29 11.50
CA ILE A 69 -0.28 6.66 11.33
C ILE A 69 0.46 5.60 10.51
N PHE A 70 0.30 4.32 10.84
CA PHE A 70 0.87 3.20 10.09
C PHE A 70 0.45 3.24 8.62
N SER A 71 -0.83 3.44 8.36
CA SER A 71 -1.40 3.47 7.02
C SER A 71 -0.82 4.63 6.21
N PHE A 72 -0.72 5.82 6.82
CA PHE A 72 -0.06 6.97 6.21
C PHE A 72 1.44 6.74 5.96
N PHE A 73 2.17 6.11 6.89
CA PHE A 73 3.58 5.78 6.70
C PHE A 73 3.78 4.80 5.54
N MET A 74 3.00 3.72 5.46
CA MET A 74 3.08 2.77 4.34
C MET A 74 2.71 3.41 3.00
N ILE A 75 1.72 4.31 2.96
CA ILE A 75 1.34 5.04 1.75
C ILE A 75 2.44 6.02 1.32
N SER A 76 3.06 6.71 2.28
CA SER A 76 4.08 7.74 2.03
C SER A 76 5.44 7.14 1.66
N ASP A 77 5.82 6.03 2.30
CA ASP A 77 7.08 5.32 2.11
C ASP A 77 6.89 3.93 1.45
N SER A 78 6.29 3.90 0.26
CA SER A 78 6.20 2.66 -0.55
C SER A 78 7.56 2.07 -0.96
N LYS A 79 8.68 2.76 -0.72
CA LYS A 79 10.01 2.39 -1.22
C LYS A 79 10.64 1.22 -0.45
N THR A 80 10.09 0.89 0.72
CA THR A 80 10.50 -0.23 1.57
C THR A 80 9.62 -1.48 1.39
N THR A 81 8.77 -1.53 0.35
CA THR A 81 7.89 -2.68 0.08
C THR A 81 8.32 -3.45 -1.16
N PRO A 82 8.09 -4.79 -1.20
CA PRO A 82 8.51 -5.60 -2.34
C PRO A 82 7.94 -5.13 -3.68
N ASP A 83 8.72 -5.24 -4.74
CA ASP A 83 8.32 -4.71 -6.05
C ASP A 83 7.21 -5.56 -6.71
N SER A 84 7.16 -6.87 -6.41
CA SER A 84 6.14 -7.79 -6.91
C SER A 84 4.80 -7.68 -6.16
N ARG A 85 3.67 -7.74 -6.86
CA ARG A 85 2.32 -7.74 -6.25
C ARG A 85 2.14 -8.87 -5.22
N THR A 86 2.65 -10.07 -5.52
CA THR A 86 2.60 -11.21 -4.59
C THR A 86 3.46 -10.95 -3.36
N GLY A 87 4.66 -10.40 -3.51
CA GLY A 87 5.54 -10.03 -2.39
C GLY A 87 4.89 -9.01 -1.46
N ARG A 88 4.17 -8.03 -2.03
CA ARG A 88 3.39 -7.03 -1.26
C ARG A 88 2.30 -7.66 -0.39
N ILE A 89 1.53 -8.61 -0.92
CA ILE A 89 0.46 -9.30 -0.19
C ILE A 89 1.05 -10.17 0.92
N VAL A 90 2.10 -10.93 0.63
CA VAL A 90 2.77 -11.78 1.64
C VAL A 90 3.39 -10.93 2.74
N TYR A 91 4.05 -9.83 2.38
CA TYR A 91 4.61 -8.88 3.35
C TYR A 91 3.51 -8.31 4.26
N ALA A 92 2.40 -7.84 3.67
CA ALA A 92 1.26 -7.31 4.42
C ALA A 92 0.68 -8.34 5.40
N LEU A 93 0.57 -9.60 5.00
CA LEU A 93 0.13 -10.70 5.86
C LEU A 93 1.09 -10.92 7.03
N LEU A 94 2.40 -10.96 6.78
CA LEU A 94 3.42 -11.15 7.82
C LEU A 94 3.42 -10.00 8.83
N VAL A 95 3.29 -8.75 8.36
CA VAL A 95 3.18 -7.58 9.23
C VAL A 95 1.91 -7.65 10.08
N ALA A 96 0.76 -8.05 9.50
CA ALA A 96 -0.49 -8.21 10.23
C ALA A 96 -0.41 -9.30 11.32
N LEU A 97 0.18 -10.45 11.00
CA LEU A 97 0.40 -11.55 11.95
C LEU A 97 1.33 -11.12 13.10
N THR A 98 2.42 -10.44 12.77
CA THR A 98 3.38 -9.94 13.77
C THR A 98 2.74 -8.89 14.66
N ALA A 99 1.97 -7.97 14.08
CA ALA A 99 1.25 -6.93 14.83
C ALA A 99 0.26 -7.54 15.84
N LEU A 100 -0.52 -8.54 15.42
CA LEU A 100 -1.44 -9.25 16.30
C LEU A 100 -0.71 -10.06 17.37
N SER A 101 0.39 -10.71 17.00
CA SER A 101 1.23 -11.43 17.95
C SER A 101 1.77 -10.48 19.02
N VAL A 102 2.28 -9.31 18.64
CA VAL A 102 2.74 -8.30 19.60
C VAL A 102 1.60 -7.76 20.46
N GLN A 103 0.45 -7.50 19.86
CA GLN A 103 -0.69 -6.93 20.58
C GLN A 103 -1.27 -7.91 21.62
N PHE A 104 -1.37 -9.19 21.29
CA PHE A 104 -2.06 -10.18 22.12
C PHE A 104 -1.14 -11.12 22.90
N HIS A 105 0.06 -11.42 22.42
CA HIS A 105 1.03 -12.25 23.14
C HIS A 105 1.89 -11.40 24.09
N PHE A 106 2.32 -10.21 23.64
CA PHE A 106 3.16 -9.32 24.44
C PHE A 106 2.37 -8.21 25.16
N PHE A 107 1.04 -8.17 25.00
CA PHE A 107 0.14 -7.18 25.61
C PHE A 107 0.58 -5.73 25.42
N LYS A 108 1.28 -5.44 24.30
CA LYS A 108 1.77 -4.10 24.01
C LYS A 108 0.72 -3.29 23.25
N PRO A 109 0.41 -2.06 23.68
CA PRO A 109 -0.31 -1.12 22.84
C PRO A 109 0.54 -0.82 21.59
N ASN A 110 -0.10 -0.49 20.48
CA ASN A 110 0.54 -0.16 19.20
C ASN A 110 1.15 -1.35 18.43
N GLY A 111 0.48 -2.52 18.42
CA GLY A 111 0.90 -3.70 17.65
C GLY A 111 1.32 -3.44 16.20
N PRO A 112 0.57 -2.64 15.40
CA PRO A 112 0.93 -2.35 14.00
C PRO A 112 2.33 -1.72 13.81
N LEU A 113 2.76 -0.80 14.69
CA LEU A 113 4.08 -0.17 14.59
C LEU A 113 5.20 -1.18 14.90
N TRP A 114 5.02 -1.97 15.95
CA TRP A 114 5.97 -3.02 16.31
C TRP A 114 6.08 -4.09 15.21
N GLY A 115 4.96 -4.47 14.60
CA GLY A 115 4.94 -5.39 13.47
C GLY A 115 5.80 -4.90 12.31
N LEU A 116 5.74 -3.61 12.00
CA LEU A 116 6.55 -3.01 10.94
C LEU A 116 8.03 -2.96 11.29
N ILE A 117 8.40 -2.57 12.51
CA ILE A 117 9.80 -2.56 12.97
C ILE A 117 10.42 -3.95 12.85
N VAL A 118 9.68 -4.98 13.28
CA VAL A 118 10.16 -6.38 13.24
C VAL A 118 10.20 -6.92 11.80
N CYS A 119 9.25 -6.53 10.94
CA CYS A 119 9.20 -6.98 9.56
C CYS A 119 10.09 -6.17 8.59
N SER A 120 10.56 -4.99 8.98
CA SER A 120 11.45 -4.15 8.18
C SER A 120 12.71 -4.90 7.66
N PRO A 121 13.43 -5.69 8.47
CA PRO A 121 14.55 -6.50 7.97
C PRO A 121 14.14 -7.69 7.08
N LEU A 122 12.87 -8.08 7.04
CA LEU A 122 12.39 -9.20 6.18
C LEU A 122 12.21 -8.80 4.71
N VAL A 123 12.13 -7.50 4.42
CA VAL A 123 11.94 -6.96 3.05
C VAL A 123 12.98 -7.49 2.05
N PRO A 124 14.32 -7.37 2.29
CA PRO A 124 15.32 -7.88 1.34
C PRO A 124 15.29 -9.40 1.16
N LEU A 125 14.76 -10.14 2.13
CA LEU A 125 14.59 -11.59 2.04
C LEU A 125 13.40 -11.95 1.14
N LEU A 126 12.29 -11.22 1.27
CA LEU A 126 11.12 -11.35 0.40
C LEU A 126 11.42 -10.97 -1.06
N ASP A 127 12.21 -9.92 -1.29
CA ASP A 127 12.62 -9.53 -2.65
C ASP A 127 13.51 -10.59 -3.32
N ARG A 128 14.30 -11.33 -2.55
CA ARG A 128 15.07 -12.48 -3.07
C ARG A 128 14.19 -13.68 -3.41
N LEU A 129 13.14 -13.93 -2.62
CA LEU A 129 12.22 -15.05 -2.84
C LEU A 129 11.22 -14.78 -3.96
N PHE A 130 10.79 -13.53 -4.13
CA PHE A 130 9.83 -13.10 -5.15
C PHE A 130 10.39 -11.94 -5.99
N PRO A 131 11.36 -12.21 -6.89
CA PRO A 131 11.93 -11.17 -7.74
C PRO A 131 10.85 -10.45 -8.54
N GLY A 132 10.80 -9.12 -8.40
CA GLY A 132 9.86 -8.27 -9.13
C GLY A 132 10.08 -8.33 -10.65
N THR A 133 8.99 -8.16 -11.40
CA THR A 133 9.04 -7.91 -12.84
C THR A 133 9.88 -6.67 -13.09
N ARG A 134 11.10 -6.85 -13.62
CA ARG A 134 12.00 -5.75 -13.98
C ARG A 134 11.25 -4.78 -14.88
N TYR A 135 11.24 -3.51 -14.50
CA TYR A 135 10.77 -2.43 -15.34
C TYR A 135 11.56 -2.47 -16.66
N SER A 136 10.92 -2.93 -17.73
CA SER A 136 11.43 -2.78 -19.08
C SER A 136 11.24 -1.32 -19.44
N TRP A 137 12.32 -0.55 -19.47
CA TRP A 137 12.29 0.72 -20.18
C TRP A 137 11.90 0.39 -21.63
N SER A 138 10.71 0.78 -22.06
CA SER A 138 10.41 0.82 -23.49
C SER A 138 11.53 1.65 -24.10
N GLU A 139 12.38 1.03 -24.92
CA GLU A 139 13.40 1.78 -25.64
C GLU A 139 12.68 2.95 -26.31
N PRO A 140 13.15 4.20 -26.15
CA PRO A 140 12.58 5.30 -26.88
C PRO A 140 12.65 4.87 -28.34
N THR A 141 11.50 4.71 -28.98
CA THR A 141 11.39 4.40 -30.40
C THR A 141 12.20 5.46 -31.11
N THR A 142 13.46 5.15 -31.36
CA THR A 142 14.38 6.07 -32.01
C THR A 142 13.93 5.95 -33.43
N ASP A 143 13.08 6.90 -33.82
CA ASP A 143 12.45 6.96 -35.11
C ASP A 143 13.54 7.32 -36.13
N HIS A 144 14.45 6.37 -36.38
CA HIS A 144 15.49 6.44 -37.40
C HIS A 144 14.86 6.71 -38.77
N THR A 145 13.58 6.36 -38.92
CA THR A 145 12.70 6.73 -40.02
C THR A 145 12.64 8.24 -40.22
N LEU A 146 12.39 9.04 -39.18
CA LEU A 146 12.28 10.51 -39.30
C LEU A 146 13.63 11.18 -39.59
N LEU A 147 14.73 10.67 -39.00
CA LEU A 147 16.09 11.14 -39.33
C LEU A 147 16.45 10.79 -40.78
N SER A 148 16.10 9.59 -41.25
CA SER A 148 16.33 9.19 -42.64
C SER A 148 15.47 9.96 -43.64
N LEU A 149 14.20 10.27 -43.30
CA LEU A 149 13.30 11.06 -44.13
C LEU A 149 13.75 12.53 -44.20
N ALA A 150 14.09 13.12 -43.06
CA ALA A 150 14.62 14.48 -43.00
C ALA A 150 15.95 14.62 -43.77
N MET A 151 16.83 13.62 -43.68
CA MET A 151 18.10 13.59 -44.42
C MET A 151 17.90 13.32 -45.93
N SER A 152 16.86 12.56 -46.31
CA SER A 152 16.50 12.36 -47.72
C SER A 152 15.86 13.60 -48.36
N LEU A 153 15.07 14.35 -47.58
CA LEU A 153 14.44 15.60 -48.01
C LEU A 153 15.45 16.74 -48.16
N SER A 154 16.49 16.79 -47.33
CA SER A 154 17.55 17.80 -47.45
C SER A 154 18.49 17.57 -48.64
N LEU A 155 18.52 16.36 -49.20
CA LEU A 155 19.37 15.99 -50.35
C LEU A 155 18.67 16.13 -51.72
N GLN A 156 17.40 16.52 -51.79
CA GLN A 156 16.82 16.90 -53.09
C GLN A 156 17.47 18.22 -53.55
N PRO A 157 18.27 18.22 -54.63
CA PRO A 157 18.78 19.47 -55.19
C PRO A 157 17.57 20.25 -55.70
N GLN A 158 17.45 21.52 -55.28
CA GLN A 158 16.53 22.48 -55.88
C GLN A 158 16.79 22.53 -57.39
N ARG A 159 16.05 21.74 -58.16
CA ARG A 159 16.03 21.82 -59.62
C ARG A 159 15.19 23.04 -59.98
N ARG A 160 15.88 24.19 -60.05
CA ARG A 160 15.34 25.47 -60.55
C ARG A 160 14.56 25.23 -61.85
N SER A 161 13.26 25.51 -61.81
CA SER A 161 12.41 25.67 -62.98
C SER A 161 12.70 27.06 -63.57
N SER A 162 13.37 27.06 -64.72
CA SER A 162 13.39 28.16 -65.70
C SER A 162 12.06 28.24 -66.43
#